data_AF-A0A3B8NZL4-F1
#
_entry.id   AF-A0A3B8NZL4-F1
#
_cell.length_a   1.000
_cell.length_b   1.000
_cell.length_c   1.000
_cell.angle_alpha   90.00
_cell.angle_beta   90.00
_cell.angle_gamma   90.00
#
_symmetry.space_group_name_H-M   'P 1'
#
loop_
_entity.id
_entity.type
_entity.pdbx_description
1 polymer ?
#
loop_
_entity_poly.entity_id
_entity_poly.type
_entity_poly.pdbx_seq_one_letter_code
_entity_poly.pdbx_strand_id
1 'polypeptide(L)'
;MSVDPQKILRELFDTAIAAAHPRQILEPYLPADRSGRVIVIGAGKAAAAMAEVVEKNWQGEVSGLVVTRYGHGANCQKIEVVEAAHPVPDAAGLAVAKRVLELVSDLSEDDRVIFLLSGGGSALLALPAEGLTLADKQHINKALLKSGATIGEMNCVRKHLSAI
;
A
#
# COMPACT_ATOMS: atom_id res chain seq x y z
N MET A 1 -7.95 -41.86 -17.93
CA MET A 1 -6.89 -40.82 -18.03
C MET A 1 -6.09 -40.87 -16.75
N SER A 2 -4.79 -41.11 -16.83
CA SER A 2 -3.90 -40.99 -15.67
C SER A 2 -3.79 -39.52 -15.32
N VAL A 3 -4.26 -39.15 -14.14
CA VAL A 3 -4.14 -37.80 -13.62
C VAL A 3 -2.69 -37.57 -13.22
N ASP A 4 -2.07 -36.48 -13.67
CA ASP A 4 -0.77 -36.02 -13.19
C ASP A 4 -0.96 -35.20 -11.89
N PRO A 5 -0.58 -35.73 -10.71
CA PRO A 5 -0.82 -35.05 -9.45
C PRO A 5 -0.06 -33.73 -9.32
N GLN A 6 1.15 -33.64 -9.87
CA GLN A 6 1.96 -32.41 -9.80
C GLN A 6 1.30 -31.30 -10.62
N LYS A 7 0.80 -31.64 -11.81
CA LYS A 7 0.07 -30.69 -12.65
C LYS A 7 -1.17 -30.16 -11.93
N ILE A 8 -1.99 -31.05 -11.36
CA ILE A 8 -3.19 -30.64 -10.60
C ILE A 8 -2.83 -29.73 -9.42
N LEU A 9 -1.82 -30.08 -8.63
CA LEU A 9 -1.44 -29.26 -7.46
C LEU A 9 -0.95 -27.87 -7.86
N ARG A 10 -0.24 -27.74 -9.00
CA ARG A 10 0.15 -26.43 -9.54
C ARG A 10 -1.05 -25.63 -10.03
N GLU A 11 -1.96 -26.26 -10.77
CA GLU A 11 -3.19 -25.60 -11.23
C GLU A 11 -4.05 -25.11 -10.07
N LEU A 12 -4.16 -25.89 -8.99
CA LEU A 12 -4.86 -25.48 -7.77
C LEU A 12 -4.17 -24.29 -7.08
N PHE A 13 -2.83 -24.32 -6.98
CA PHE A 13 -2.05 -23.21 -6.41
C PHE A 13 -2.22 -21.93 -7.23
N ASP A 14 -2.04 -22.00 -8.55
CA ASP A 14 -2.17 -20.86 -9.45
C ASP A 14 -3.59 -20.28 -9.42
N THR A 15 -4.60 -21.14 -9.36
CA THR A 15 -6.01 -20.74 -9.19
C THR A 15 -6.25 -20.02 -7.87
N ALA A 16 -5.66 -20.49 -6.77
CA ALA A 16 -5.78 -19.84 -5.46
C ALA A 16 -5.09 -18.47 -5.42
N ILE A 17 -3.91 -18.33 -6.04
CA ILE A 17 -3.22 -17.04 -6.18
C ILE A 17 -4.03 -16.08 -7.05
N ALA A 18 -4.52 -16.56 -8.19
CA ALA A 18 -5.37 -15.80 -9.11
C ALA A 18 -6.60 -15.23 -8.40
N ALA A 19 -7.31 -16.08 -7.63
CA ALA A 19 -8.50 -15.71 -6.87
C ALA A 19 -8.26 -14.65 -5.77
N ALA A 20 -7.02 -14.39 -5.38
CA ALA A 20 -6.65 -13.34 -4.43
C ALA A 20 -5.92 -12.16 -5.08
N HIS A 21 -5.63 -12.21 -6.38
CA HIS A 21 -4.83 -11.21 -7.05
C HIS A 21 -5.67 -9.94 -7.35
N PRO A 22 -5.21 -8.72 -7.01
CA PRO A 22 -5.97 -7.49 -7.19
C PRO A 22 -6.58 -7.31 -8.59
N ARG A 23 -5.82 -7.62 -9.63
CA ARG A 23 -6.26 -7.57 -11.05
C ARG A 23 -7.51 -8.40 -11.36
N GLN A 24 -7.83 -9.41 -10.55
CA GLN A 24 -8.97 -10.29 -10.77
C GLN A 24 -10.15 -9.93 -9.88
N ILE A 25 -9.89 -9.44 -8.66
CA ILE A 25 -10.93 -9.29 -7.65
C ILE A 25 -11.30 -7.85 -7.31
N LEU A 26 -10.47 -6.84 -7.62
CA LEU A 26 -10.68 -5.49 -7.07
C LEU A 26 -11.80 -4.72 -7.78
N GLU A 27 -11.97 -4.87 -9.09
CA GLU A 27 -12.92 -4.07 -9.89
C GLU A 27 -14.36 -4.10 -9.35
N PRO A 28 -14.95 -5.24 -8.96
CA PRO A 28 -16.32 -5.29 -8.43
C PRO A 28 -16.51 -4.55 -7.10
N TYR A 29 -15.43 -4.27 -6.36
CA TYR A 29 -15.47 -3.54 -5.08
C TYR A 29 -15.18 -2.05 -5.22
N LEU A 30 -14.84 -1.57 -6.43
CA LEU A 30 -14.73 -0.14 -6.66
C LEU A 30 -16.12 0.52 -6.63
N PRO A 31 -16.23 1.80 -6.22
CA PRO A 31 -17.49 2.55 -6.24
C PRO A 31 -18.26 2.40 -7.55
N ALA A 32 -19.59 2.37 -7.48
CA ALA A 32 -20.44 2.24 -8.68
C ALA A 32 -20.31 3.47 -9.59
N ASP A 33 -20.33 4.68 -9.01
CA ASP A 33 -20.02 5.92 -9.73
C ASP A 33 -18.50 6.13 -9.80
N ARG A 34 -17.99 6.19 -11.03
CA ARG A 34 -16.57 6.35 -11.36
C ARG A 34 -16.32 7.51 -12.32
N SER A 35 -17.27 8.44 -12.44
CA SER A 35 -17.27 9.53 -13.42
C SER A 35 -16.56 10.79 -12.92
N GLY A 36 -16.53 11.01 -11.60
CA GLY A 36 -15.89 12.17 -10.97
C GLY A 36 -14.36 12.06 -10.86
N ARG A 37 -13.75 13.12 -10.34
CA ARG A 37 -12.32 13.14 -9.98
C ARG A 37 -12.04 12.18 -8.82
N VAL A 38 -10.90 11.49 -8.86
CA VAL A 38 -10.41 10.67 -7.76
C VAL A 38 -8.92 10.88 -7.50
N ILE A 39 -8.57 10.93 -6.22
CA ILE A 39 -7.22 10.91 -5.71
C ILE A 39 -6.94 9.52 -5.14
N VAL A 40 -6.00 8.80 -5.74
CA VAL A 40 -5.62 7.46 -5.32
C VAL A 40 -4.34 7.54 -4.50
N ILE A 41 -4.43 7.17 -3.23
CA ILE A 41 -3.25 6.98 -2.36
C ILE A 41 -3.14 5.52 -1.99
N GLY A 42 -1.94 5.04 -1.64
CA GLY A 42 -1.82 3.62 -1.33
C GLY A 42 -0.46 3.20 -0.82
N ALA A 43 -0.47 2.14 -0.02
CA ALA A 43 0.74 1.56 0.55
C ALA A 43 0.59 0.04 0.71
N GLY A 44 1.66 -0.68 0.38
CA GLY A 44 1.74 -2.12 0.59
C GLY A 44 2.24 -2.87 -0.64
N LYS A 45 2.52 -4.16 -0.45
CA LYS A 45 3.11 -5.04 -1.47
C LYS A 45 2.27 -5.16 -2.74
N ALA A 46 0.96 -4.94 -2.64
CA ALA A 46 0.02 -5.02 -3.75
C ALA A 46 -0.50 -3.64 -4.20
N ALA A 47 -0.01 -2.53 -3.62
CA ALA A 47 -0.54 -1.19 -3.89
C ALA A 47 -0.42 -0.79 -5.36
N ALA A 48 0.71 -1.09 -6.01
CA ALA A 48 0.92 -0.83 -7.44
C ALA A 48 -0.07 -1.62 -8.32
N ALA A 49 -0.25 -2.92 -8.05
CA ALA A 49 -1.20 -3.75 -8.79
C ALA A 49 -2.67 -3.33 -8.56
N MET A 50 -3.00 -2.85 -7.36
CA MET A 50 -4.32 -2.27 -7.09
C MET A 50 -4.54 -0.94 -7.82
N ALA A 51 -3.51 -0.08 -7.86
CA ALA A 51 -3.57 1.22 -8.54
C ALA A 51 -3.84 1.07 -10.03
N GLU A 52 -3.18 0.11 -10.68
CA GLU A 52 -3.40 -0.22 -12.10
C GLU A 52 -4.87 -0.59 -12.38
N VAL A 53 -5.53 -1.30 -11.46
CA VAL A 53 -6.95 -1.65 -11.59
C VAL A 53 -7.84 -0.43 -11.44
N VAL A 54 -7.56 0.45 -10.47
CA VAL A 54 -8.33 1.69 -10.31
C VAL A 54 -8.19 2.55 -11.57
N GLU A 55 -6.96 2.80 -12.03
CA GLU A 55 -6.69 3.63 -13.19
C GLU A 55 -7.35 3.11 -14.47
N LYS A 56 -7.36 1.78 -14.68
CA LYS A 56 -8.00 1.15 -15.83
C LYS A 56 -9.54 1.27 -15.82
N ASN A 57 -10.15 1.26 -14.64
CA ASN A 57 -11.60 1.15 -14.48
C ASN A 57 -12.30 2.44 -14.08
N TRP A 58 -11.53 3.51 -13.86
CA TRP A 58 -12.08 4.83 -13.58
C TRP A 58 -12.38 5.59 -14.87
N GLN A 59 -13.55 6.21 -14.96
CA GLN A 59 -14.02 6.89 -16.16
C GLN A 59 -13.70 8.39 -16.13
N GLY A 60 -13.64 8.97 -14.94
CA GLY A 60 -13.29 10.37 -14.70
C GLY A 60 -11.79 10.66 -14.62
N GLU A 61 -11.47 11.80 -14.03
CA GLU A 61 -10.08 12.20 -13.76
C GLU A 61 -9.48 11.32 -12.64
N VAL A 62 -8.26 10.82 -12.87
CA VAL A 62 -7.51 10.03 -11.90
C VAL A 62 -6.16 10.70 -11.69
N SER A 63 -5.79 10.89 -10.44
CA SER A 63 -4.44 11.27 -10.02
C SER A 63 -4.09 10.49 -8.76
N GLY A 64 -2.80 10.42 -8.41
CA GLY A 64 -2.45 9.71 -7.19
C GLY A 64 -0.98 9.39 -7.02
N LEU A 65 -0.68 8.82 -5.86
CA LEU A 65 0.64 8.35 -5.47
C LEU A 65 0.51 7.09 -4.62
N VAL A 66 1.13 6.00 -5.05
CA VAL A 66 1.19 4.75 -4.28
C VAL A 66 2.62 4.31 -4.05
N VAL A 67 2.85 3.59 -2.94
CA VAL A 67 4.14 3.01 -2.61
C VAL A 67 4.08 1.49 -2.45
N THR A 68 5.01 0.81 -3.12
CA THR A 68 5.19 -0.64 -3.07
C THR A 68 6.65 -1.00 -2.75
N ARG A 69 6.96 -2.29 -2.65
CA ARG A 69 8.34 -2.76 -2.41
C ARG A 69 9.17 -2.73 -3.71
N TYR A 70 10.48 -2.61 -3.59
CA TYR A 70 11.40 -2.69 -4.73
C TYR A 70 11.14 -3.90 -5.66
N GLY A 71 11.15 -3.64 -6.96
CA GLY A 71 10.88 -4.61 -8.04
C GLY A 71 9.42 -5.06 -8.16
N HIS A 72 8.47 -4.33 -7.58
CA HIS A 72 7.02 -4.65 -7.58
C HIS A 72 6.16 -3.50 -8.10
N GLY A 73 6.76 -2.55 -8.82
CA GLY A 73 6.05 -1.49 -9.53
C GLY A 73 5.03 -2.02 -10.54
N ALA A 74 4.19 -1.10 -11.01
CA ALA A 74 3.22 -1.33 -12.07
C ALA A 74 3.27 -0.15 -13.04
N ASN A 75 2.82 -0.35 -14.28
CA ASN A 75 2.88 0.65 -15.32
C ASN A 75 1.63 1.55 -15.32
N CYS A 76 1.40 2.25 -14.20
CA CYS A 76 0.38 3.29 -14.11
C CYS A 76 0.80 4.52 -14.92
N GLN A 77 -0.13 5.10 -15.66
CA GLN A 77 0.07 6.27 -16.51
C GLN A 77 -0.30 7.58 -15.81
N LYS A 78 -1.25 7.54 -14.88
CA LYS A 78 -1.82 8.71 -14.17
C LYS A 78 -1.47 8.70 -12.68
N ILE A 79 -1.35 7.52 -12.08
CA ILE A 79 -0.97 7.33 -10.69
C ILE A 79 0.54 7.11 -10.60
N GLU A 80 1.25 7.92 -9.82
CA GLU A 80 2.67 7.70 -9.58
C GLU A 80 2.89 6.46 -8.70
N VAL A 81 3.82 5.60 -9.11
CA VAL A 81 4.22 4.41 -8.37
C VAL A 81 5.65 4.57 -7.90
N VAL A 82 5.84 4.64 -6.58
CA VAL A 82 7.17 4.69 -5.96
C VAL A 82 7.49 3.35 -5.30
N GLU A 83 8.74 2.95 -5.37
CA GLU A 83 9.24 1.77 -4.67
C GLU A 83 10.06 2.17 -3.45
N ALA A 84 9.86 1.46 -2.33
CA ALA A 84 10.53 1.71 -1.06
C ALA A 84 10.90 0.41 -0.34
N ALA A 85 11.70 0.54 0.71
CA ALA A 85 12.17 -0.61 1.49
C ALA A 85 11.08 -1.23 2.38
N HIS A 86 11.14 -2.55 2.47
CA HIS A 86 10.38 -3.36 3.41
C HIS A 86 11.25 -4.58 3.78
N PRO A 87 11.35 -5.00 5.06
CA PRO A 87 10.46 -4.66 6.18
C PRO A 87 10.89 -3.45 7.02
N VAL A 88 12.04 -2.84 6.75
CA VAL A 88 12.52 -1.64 7.46
C VAL A 88 12.28 -0.41 6.58
N PRO A 89 11.63 0.66 7.09
CA PRO A 89 11.40 1.89 6.32
C PRO A 89 12.69 2.52 5.82
N ASP A 90 12.65 3.22 4.68
CA ASP A 90 13.77 4.01 4.15
C ASP A 90 13.33 5.44 3.77
N ALA A 91 14.27 6.21 3.21
CA ALA A 91 14.03 7.60 2.80
C ALA A 91 12.98 7.73 1.69
N ALA A 92 12.86 6.73 0.80
CA ALA A 92 11.86 6.74 -0.26
C ALA A 92 10.44 6.64 0.34
N GLY A 93 10.22 5.69 1.25
CA GLY A 93 8.93 5.56 1.95
C GLY A 93 8.57 6.80 2.77
N LEU A 94 9.56 7.44 3.42
CA LEU A 94 9.37 8.70 4.13
C LEU A 94 8.94 9.84 3.19
N ALA A 95 9.59 9.97 2.04
CA ALA A 95 9.28 11.02 1.07
C ALA A 95 7.86 10.84 0.50
N VAL A 96 7.46 9.59 0.20
CA VAL A 96 6.08 9.28 -0.20
C VAL A 96 5.10 9.65 0.91
N ALA A 97 5.37 9.29 2.16
CA ALA A 97 4.46 9.57 3.27
C ALA A 97 4.18 11.07 3.44
N LYS A 98 5.20 11.93 3.28
CA LYS A 98 5.04 13.39 3.27
C LYS A 98 4.15 13.87 2.12
N ARG A 99 4.45 13.40 0.90
CA ARG A 99 3.71 13.78 -0.31
C ARG A 99 2.26 13.30 -0.30
N VAL A 100 2.00 12.11 0.25
CA VAL A 100 0.63 11.59 0.45
C VAL A 100 -0.13 12.48 1.41
N LEU A 101 0.47 12.89 2.52
CA LEU A 101 -0.16 13.80 3.48
C LEU A 101 -0.46 15.16 2.83
N GLU A 102 0.49 15.73 2.10
CA GLU A 102 0.29 16.98 1.33
C GLU A 102 -0.84 16.85 0.31
N LEU A 103 -0.89 15.75 -0.45
CA LEU A 103 -1.91 15.48 -1.46
C LEU A 103 -3.34 15.44 -0.92
N VAL A 104 -3.50 15.09 0.36
CA VAL A 104 -4.82 14.97 1.02
C VAL A 104 -5.09 16.07 2.06
N SER A 105 -4.23 17.08 2.16
CA SER A 105 -4.35 18.14 3.17
C SER A 105 -5.33 19.26 2.80
N ASP A 106 -5.63 19.46 1.52
CA ASP A 106 -6.45 20.57 1.01
C ASP A 106 -7.58 20.04 0.11
N LEU A 107 -8.42 19.18 0.68
CA LEU A 107 -9.56 18.55 0.00
C LEU A 107 -10.89 19.20 0.40
N SER A 108 -11.84 19.24 -0.53
CA SER A 108 -13.22 19.61 -0.25
C SER A 108 -14.12 18.38 -0.07
N GLU A 109 -15.39 18.60 0.26
CA GLU A 109 -16.41 17.54 0.34
C GLU A 109 -16.74 16.90 -1.02
N ASP A 110 -16.39 17.56 -2.12
CA ASP A 110 -16.58 17.06 -3.48
C ASP A 110 -15.44 16.11 -3.91
N ASP A 111 -14.33 16.09 -3.18
CA ASP A 111 -13.18 15.25 -3.51
C ASP A 111 -13.37 13.81 -3.02
N ARG A 112 -12.96 12.87 -3.87
CA ARG A 112 -12.94 11.45 -3.54
C ARG A 112 -11.51 10.95 -3.39
N VAL A 113 -11.23 10.35 -2.24
CA VAL A 113 -9.99 9.62 -1.99
C VAL A 113 -10.24 8.12 -1.97
N ILE A 114 -9.44 7.36 -2.70
CA ILE A 114 -9.37 5.90 -2.58
C ILE A 114 -8.02 5.56 -1.96
N PHE A 115 -8.03 4.92 -0.78
CA PHE A 115 -6.83 4.43 -0.11
C PHE A 115 -6.64 2.92 -0.32
N LEU A 116 -5.61 2.57 -1.09
CA LEU A 116 -5.26 1.19 -1.44
C LEU A 116 -4.26 0.62 -0.44
N LEU A 117 -4.71 -0.23 0.47
CA LEU A 117 -3.89 -0.77 1.55
C LEU A 117 -3.67 -2.29 1.42
N SER A 118 -2.43 -2.73 1.59
CA SER A 118 -2.09 -4.14 1.75
C SER A 118 -0.95 -4.34 2.75
N GLY A 119 -0.54 -5.60 2.97
CA GLY A 119 0.56 -5.91 3.88
C GLY A 119 1.85 -5.16 3.55
N GLY A 120 2.54 -4.68 4.58
CA GLY A 120 3.79 -3.92 4.47
C GLY A 120 3.64 -2.40 4.60
N GLY A 121 2.41 -1.88 4.73
CA GLY A 121 2.15 -0.43 4.88
C GLY A 121 2.96 0.26 5.98
N SER A 122 3.15 -0.39 7.14
CA SER A 122 3.92 0.19 8.26
C SER A 122 5.38 0.51 7.93
N ALA A 123 5.98 -0.16 6.94
CA ALA A 123 7.34 0.12 6.50
C ALA A 123 7.36 1.08 5.31
N LEU A 124 6.45 0.87 4.37
CA LEU A 124 6.42 1.56 3.07
C LEU A 124 5.89 2.99 3.15
N LEU A 125 5.00 3.28 4.10
CA LEU A 125 4.39 4.59 4.29
C LEU A 125 4.56 5.01 5.76
N ALA A 126 5.80 5.40 6.11
CA ALA A 126 6.18 5.71 7.48
C ALA A 126 6.57 7.19 7.62
N LEU A 127 5.77 7.95 8.38
CA LEU A 127 6.07 9.33 8.77
C LEU A 127 6.33 9.41 10.29
N PRO A 128 7.51 9.85 10.76
CA PRO A 128 7.74 10.16 12.16
C PRO A 128 6.84 11.30 12.65
N ALA A 129 6.43 11.24 13.90
CA ALA A 129 5.81 12.37 14.58
C ALA A 129 6.80 13.55 14.67
N GLU A 130 6.27 14.75 14.93
CA GLU A 130 7.08 15.95 15.12
C GLU A 130 8.19 15.73 16.18
N GLY A 131 9.39 16.21 15.88
CA GLY A 131 10.57 16.03 16.74
C GLY A 131 11.26 14.66 16.64
N LEU A 132 10.73 13.72 15.83
CA LEU A 132 11.35 12.41 15.60
C LEU A 132 11.91 12.26 14.19
N THR A 133 12.99 11.49 14.08
CA THR A 133 13.58 11.10 12.79
C THR A 133 13.12 9.70 12.36
N LEU A 134 13.36 9.35 11.10
CA LEU A 134 13.13 7.98 10.61
C LEU A 134 14.03 6.97 11.35
N ALA A 135 15.26 7.37 11.65
CA ALA A 135 16.19 6.55 12.41
C ALA A 135 15.66 6.24 13.82
N ASP A 136 15.02 7.21 14.48
CA ASP A 136 14.39 6.99 15.80
C ASP A 136 13.29 5.93 15.71
N LYS A 137 12.41 6.01 14.72
CA LYS A 137 11.38 4.97 14.49
C LYS A 137 12.01 3.59 14.28
N GLN A 138 13.08 3.50 13.47
CA GLN A 138 13.78 2.24 13.20
C GLN A 138 14.41 1.66 14.48
N HIS A 139 15.08 2.51 15.28
CA HIS A 139 15.71 2.11 16.54
C HIS A 139 14.68 1.65 17.56
N ILE A 140 13.59 2.39 17.75
CA ILE A 140 12.51 2.03 18.68
C ILE A 140 11.86 0.71 18.26
N ASN A 141 11.56 0.52 16.97
CA ASN A 141 10.99 -0.73 16.47
C ASN A 141 11.94 -1.93 16.72
N LYS A 142 13.25 -1.74 16.53
CA LYS A 142 14.25 -2.78 16.83
C LYS A 142 14.34 -3.08 18.32
N ALA A 143 14.23 -2.07 19.19
CA ALA A 143 14.24 -2.24 20.64
C ALA A 143 13.00 -3.02 21.11
N LEU A 144 11.82 -2.67 20.60
CA LEU A 144 10.56 -3.35 20.91
C LEU A 144 10.56 -4.82 20.48
N LEU A 145 11.13 -5.13 19.30
CA LEU A 145 11.29 -6.53 18.87
C LEU A 145 12.19 -7.33 19.82
N LYS A 146 13.25 -6.70 20.35
CA LYS A 146 14.18 -7.34 21.28
C LYS A 146 13.64 -7.47 22.70
N SER A 147 12.65 -6.67 23.07
CA SER A 147 12.08 -6.68 24.43
C SER A 147 11.04 -7.78 24.65
N GLY A 148 10.68 -8.53 23.61
CA GLY A 148 9.60 -9.53 23.68
C GLY A 148 8.20 -8.92 23.76
N ALA A 149 8.05 -7.64 23.39
CA ALA A 149 6.75 -6.99 23.34
C ALA A 149 5.82 -7.70 22.34
N THR A 150 4.56 -7.85 22.72
CA THR A 150 3.52 -8.38 21.85
C THR A 150 3.25 -7.42 20.69
N ILE A 151 2.69 -7.92 19.58
CA ILE A 151 2.34 -7.07 18.43
C ILE A 151 1.39 -5.93 18.79
N GLY A 152 0.49 -6.14 19.77
CA GLY A 152 -0.41 -5.12 20.29
C GLY A 152 0.32 -3.99 21.00
N GLU A 153 1.26 -4.32 21.89
CA GLU A 153 2.11 -3.34 22.60
C GLU A 153 3.00 -2.57 21.62
N MET A 154 3.60 -3.27 20.67
CA MET A 154 4.40 -2.64 19.61
C MET A 154 3.58 -1.63 18.80
N ASN A 155 2.38 -2.00 18.35
CA ASN A 155 1.48 -1.12 17.63
C ASN A 155 1.03 0.07 18.48
N CYS A 156 0.81 -0.15 19.78
CA CYS A 156 0.47 0.89 20.72
C CYS A 156 1.58 1.95 20.80
N VAL A 157 2.85 1.56 20.84
CA VAL A 157 3.95 2.53 20.81
C VAL A 157 4.07 3.18 19.43
N ARG A 158 4.12 2.37 18.35
CA ARG A 158 4.37 2.88 17.00
C ARG A 158 3.36 3.93 16.52
N LYS A 159 2.07 3.79 16.86
CA LYS A 159 1.04 4.76 16.48
C LYS A 159 1.26 6.15 17.10
N HIS A 160 1.73 6.22 18.35
CA HIS A 160 2.00 7.49 19.04
C HIS A 160 3.29 8.17 18.56
N LEU A 161 4.12 7.46 17.80
CA LEU A 161 5.35 7.96 17.19
C LEU A 161 5.18 8.23 15.69
N SER A 162 3.93 8.27 15.22
CA SER A 162 3.57 8.43 13.80
C SER A 162 2.75 9.70 13.61
N ALA A 163 3.02 10.41 12.52
CA ALA A 163 2.20 11.55 12.09
C ALA A 163 1.06 11.15 11.14
N ILE A 164 1.02 9.88 10.73
CA ILE A 164 -0.03 9.23 9.92
C ILE A 164 -0.42 7.88 10.51
#